data_AF-Q5LPB2-F1
#
_entry.id   AF-Q5LPB2-F1
#
_cell.length_a   1.000
_cell.length_b   1.000
_cell.length_c   1.000
_cell.angle_alpha   90.00
_cell.angle_beta   90.00
_cell.angle_gamma   90.00
#
_symmetry.space_group_name_H-M   'P 1'
#
loop_
_entity.id
_entity.type
_entity.pdbx_description
1 polymer ?
#
loop_
_entity_poly.entity_id
_entity_poly.type
_entity_poly.pdbx_seq_one_letter_code
_entity_poly.pdbx_strand_id
1 'polypeptide(L)'
;MRAFLTALACCAALPALPALASEGQRIQVTGELIDTWCYYSGVMGGPEAVVGSAHHTCALWCSAGGIPVGLQAEDGTIYMVLKIEQDDQLAGGDTALRLASHTVEADGMHYQRDGINYLIVDQVISDLDITNLNHEDYGPVPGFAIPEPKE
;
A
#
# COMPACT_ATOMS: atom_id res chain seq x y z
N MET A 1 -37.71 50.97 34.79
CA MET A 1 -37.99 49.53 34.89
C MET A 1 -37.79 48.89 33.52
N ARG A 2 -36.67 48.22 33.29
CA ARG A 2 -36.44 47.36 32.11
C ARG A 2 -35.80 46.08 32.62
N ALA A 3 -36.59 45.01 32.63
CA ALA A 3 -36.14 43.68 33.03
C ALA A 3 -35.38 43.05 31.86
N PHE A 4 -34.09 42.77 32.06
CA PHE A 4 -33.33 41.90 31.16
C PHE A 4 -33.50 40.46 31.65
N LEU A 5 -34.20 39.64 30.88
CA LEU A 5 -34.28 38.19 31.06
C LEU A 5 -33.02 37.58 30.45
N THR A 6 -32.08 37.17 31.28
CA THR A 6 -30.94 36.34 30.91
C THR A 6 -31.40 34.90 30.69
N ALA A 7 -31.45 34.46 29.43
CA ALA A 7 -31.67 33.07 29.07
C ALA A 7 -30.39 32.27 29.39
N LEU A 8 -30.47 31.40 30.40
CA LEU A 8 -29.41 30.46 30.76
C LEU A 8 -29.40 29.32 29.72
N ALA A 9 -28.50 29.39 28.75
CA ALA A 9 -28.26 28.29 27.83
C ALA A 9 -27.57 27.14 28.58
N CYS A 10 -28.33 26.10 28.92
CA CYS A 10 -27.79 24.83 29.38
C CYS A 10 -27.01 24.16 28.23
N CYS A 11 -25.71 24.37 28.19
CA CYS A 11 -24.80 23.52 27.43
C CYS A 11 -24.79 22.13 28.06
N ALA A 12 -25.60 21.22 27.52
CA ALA A 12 -25.50 19.80 27.84
C ALA A 12 -24.12 19.30 27.38
N ALA A 13 -23.24 19.01 28.34
CA ALA A 13 -21.98 18.34 28.07
C ALA A 13 -22.28 16.92 27.57
N LEU A 14 -22.21 16.73 26.25
CA LEU A 14 -22.18 15.42 25.64
C LEU A 14 -20.92 14.70 26.16
N PRO A 15 -21.04 13.54 26.82
CA PRO A 15 -19.87 12.76 27.18
C PRO A 15 -19.18 12.34 25.89
N ALA A 16 -17.91 12.72 25.74
CA ALA A 16 -17.05 12.21 24.69
C ALA A 16 -16.95 10.69 24.87
N LEU A 17 -17.63 9.93 24.01
CA LEU A 17 -17.42 8.50 23.93
C LEU A 17 -15.95 8.29 23.53
N PRO A 18 -15.21 7.43 24.24
CA PRO A 18 -13.86 7.09 23.82
C PRO A 18 -13.95 6.54 22.40
N ALA A 19 -13.19 7.13 21.48
CA ALA A 19 -13.01 6.56 20.16
C ALA A 19 -12.44 5.16 20.36
N LEU A 20 -13.25 4.13 20.07
CA LEU A 20 -12.76 2.77 19.96
C LEU A 20 -11.70 2.80 18.85
N ALA A 21 -10.43 2.73 19.25
CA ALA A 21 -9.38 2.40 18.30
C ALA A 21 -9.81 1.10 17.63
N SER A 22 -9.90 1.11 16.29
CA SER A 22 -10.16 -0.10 15.52
C SER A 22 -9.12 -1.14 15.93
N GLU A 23 -9.54 -2.16 16.68
CA GLU A 23 -8.70 -3.32 16.96
C GLU A 23 -8.42 -3.97 15.61
N GLY A 24 -7.15 -3.99 15.20
CA GLY A 24 -6.76 -4.56 13.92
C GLY A 24 -7.20 -6.02 13.81
N GLN A 25 -7.53 -6.46 12.60
CA GLN A 25 -7.89 -7.84 12.32
C GLN A 25 -6.64 -8.62 11.88
N ARG A 26 -6.35 -9.74 12.54
CA ARG A 26 -5.32 -10.69 12.05
C ARG A 26 -5.82 -11.35 10.77
N ILE A 27 -5.03 -11.26 9.71
CA ILE A 27 -5.33 -11.89 8.41
C ILE A 27 -4.10 -12.59 7.86
N GLN A 28 -4.35 -13.59 7.02
CA GLN A 28 -3.37 -14.10 6.05
C GLN A 28 -3.87 -13.73 4.67
N VAL A 29 -3.00 -13.15 3.85
CA VAL A 29 -3.33 -12.64 2.51
C VAL A 29 -2.22 -12.98 1.53
N THR A 30 -2.62 -13.47 0.36
CA THR A 30 -1.73 -13.65 -0.79
C THR A 30 -1.92 -12.49 -1.75
N GLY A 31 -0.82 -11.89 -2.21
CA GLY A 31 -0.89 -10.78 -3.15
C GLY A 31 0.47 -10.30 -3.64
N GLU A 32 0.43 -9.47 -4.68
CA GLU A 32 1.62 -8.84 -5.26
C GLU A 32 2.00 -7.57 -4.51
N LEU A 33 3.29 -7.39 -4.21
CA LEU A 33 3.82 -6.13 -3.70
C LEU A 33 3.98 -5.12 -4.86
N ILE A 34 3.13 -4.10 -4.88
CA ILE A 34 3.02 -3.14 -5.99
C ILE A 34 3.55 -1.75 -5.62
N ASP A 35 4.01 -1.01 -6.64
CA ASP A 35 4.26 0.43 -6.52
C ASP A 35 2.94 1.20 -6.49
N THR A 36 2.58 1.73 -5.32
CA THR A 36 1.31 2.46 -5.14
C THR A 36 1.26 3.76 -5.93
N TRP A 37 2.40 4.42 -6.20
CA TRP A 37 2.40 5.67 -6.94
C TRP A 37 1.99 5.44 -8.38
N CYS A 38 2.65 4.51 -9.09
CA CYS A 38 2.30 4.22 -10.48
C CYS A 38 0.91 3.59 -10.59
N TYR A 39 0.53 2.70 -9.66
CA TYR A 39 -0.79 2.08 -9.62
C TYR A 39 -1.93 3.11 -9.52
N TYR A 40 -1.84 4.07 -8.59
CA TYR A 40 -2.92 5.04 -8.38
C TYR A 40 -2.86 6.27 -9.27
N SER A 41 -1.66 6.75 -9.61
CA SER A 41 -1.51 7.94 -10.46
C SER A 41 -1.75 7.64 -11.94
N GLY A 42 -1.54 6.39 -12.36
CA GLY A 42 -1.55 5.99 -13.76
C GLY A 42 -0.44 6.62 -14.60
N VAL A 43 0.58 7.21 -13.96
CA VAL A 43 1.65 7.96 -14.67
C VAL A 43 2.45 7.07 -15.61
N MET A 44 2.53 5.76 -15.32
CA MET A 44 3.22 4.75 -16.13
C MET A 44 2.27 3.85 -16.94
N GLY A 45 0.96 4.11 -16.93
CA GLY A 45 -0.03 3.30 -17.66
C GLY A 45 -1.24 2.92 -16.80
N GLY A 46 -2.09 2.06 -17.36
CA GLY A 46 -3.22 1.50 -16.61
C GLY A 46 -2.77 0.48 -15.56
N PRO A 47 -3.66 0.11 -14.60
CA PRO A 47 -3.32 -0.77 -13.47
C PRO A 47 -2.63 -2.08 -13.89
N GLU A 48 -3.08 -2.71 -14.97
CA GLU A 48 -2.51 -3.98 -15.47
C GLU A 48 -1.08 -3.87 -16.02
N ALA A 49 -0.66 -2.68 -16.45
CA ALA A 49 0.67 -2.43 -17.02
C ALA A 49 1.71 -1.99 -15.98
N VAL A 50 1.25 -1.64 -14.76
CA VAL A 50 2.09 -1.11 -13.67
C VAL A 50 2.21 -2.09 -12.50
N VAL A 51 1.98 -3.36 -12.78
CA VAL A 51 2.16 -4.51 -11.89
C VAL A 51 3.03 -5.56 -12.59
N GLY A 52 3.41 -6.61 -11.88
CA GLY A 52 4.15 -7.74 -12.38
C GLY A 52 5.52 -7.39 -12.98
N SER A 53 6.02 -8.34 -13.76
CA SER A 53 7.31 -8.26 -14.44
C SER A 53 7.46 -7.06 -15.39
N ALA A 54 6.38 -6.58 -16.01
CA ALA A 54 6.42 -5.41 -16.88
C ALA A 54 6.92 -4.18 -16.12
N HIS A 55 6.46 -4.01 -14.87
CA HIS A 55 6.74 -2.82 -14.08
C HIS A 55 7.87 -2.99 -13.06
N HIS A 56 8.42 -4.19 -12.92
CA HIS A 56 9.39 -4.51 -11.86
C HIS A 56 10.57 -3.54 -11.77
N THR A 57 11.17 -3.16 -12.91
CA THR A 57 12.29 -2.20 -12.91
C THR A 57 11.89 -0.83 -12.37
N CYS A 58 10.70 -0.34 -12.73
CA CYS A 58 10.20 0.93 -12.20
C CYS A 58 9.80 0.82 -10.73
N ALA A 59 9.17 -0.29 -10.33
CA ALA A 59 8.82 -0.56 -8.94
C ALA A 59 10.06 -0.59 -8.03
N LEU A 60 11.19 -1.11 -8.51
CA LEU A 60 12.48 -1.02 -7.82
C LEU A 60 12.94 0.43 -7.65
N TRP A 61 12.88 1.25 -8.70
CA TRP A 61 13.28 2.66 -8.62
C TRP A 61 12.37 3.48 -7.70
N CYS A 62 11.06 3.24 -7.72
CA CYS A 62 10.11 3.89 -6.83
C CYS A 62 10.32 3.46 -5.38
N SER A 63 10.56 2.16 -5.14
CA SER A 63 10.91 1.64 -3.82
C SER A 63 12.20 2.27 -3.30
N ALA A 64 13.25 2.37 -4.13
CA ALA A 64 14.51 3.06 -3.80
C ALA A 64 14.28 4.55 -3.49
N GLY A 65 13.33 5.17 -4.18
CA GLY A 65 12.94 6.57 -4.01
C GLY A 65 12.07 6.84 -2.78
N GLY A 66 11.71 5.81 -2.00
CA GLY A 66 10.89 5.97 -0.80
C GLY A 66 9.39 5.96 -1.03
N ILE A 67 8.93 5.49 -2.19
CA ILE A 67 7.49 5.31 -2.43
C ILE A 67 6.98 4.13 -1.59
N PRO A 68 5.88 4.29 -0.81
CA PRO A 68 5.29 3.18 -0.07
C PRO A 68 4.81 2.05 -1.00
N VAL A 69 5.12 0.82 -0.63
CA VAL A 69 4.63 -0.37 -1.32
C VAL A 69 3.22 -0.75 -0.84
N GLY A 70 2.42 -1.26 -1.75
CA GLY A 70 1.11 -1.83 -1.46
C GLY A 70 1.13 -3.34 -1.66
N LEU A 71 0.16 -4.06 -1.12
CA LEU A 71 -0.11 -5.45 -1.44
C LEU A 71 -1.46 -5.51 -2.15
N GLN A 72 -1.45 -5.89 -3.43
CA GLN A 72 -2.65 -6.18 -4.20
C GLN A 72 -3.01 -7.65 -4.00
N ALA A 73 -4.05 -7.90 -3.22
CA ALA A 73 -4.55 -9.24 -2.99
C ALA A 73 -5.21 -9.83 -4.25
N GLU A 74 -5.34 -11.16 -4.28
CA GLU A 74 -5.97 -11.89 -5.40
C GLU A 74 -7.42 -11.44 -5.69
N ASP A 75 -8.13 -10.93 -4.68
CA ASP A 75 -9.48 -10.40 -4.82
C ASP A 75 -9.52 -8.93 -5.32
N GLY A 76 -8.36 -8.33 -5.59
CA GLY A 76 -8.19 -6.94 -6.02
C GLY A 76 -8.13 -5.93 -4.87
N THR A 77 -8.23 -6.36 -3.61
CA THR A 77 -8.07 -5.45 -2.46
C THR A 77 -6.64 -4.94 -2.39
N ILE A 78 -6.47 -3.62 -2.31
CA ILE A 78 -5.16 -3.00 -2.11
C ILE A 78 -4.97 -2.67 -0.64
N TYR A 79 -3.91 -3.20 -0.04
CA TYR A 79 -3.43 -2.86 1.29
C TYR A 79 -2.22 -1.97 1.18
N MET A 80 -2.23 -0.80 1.82
CA MET A 80 -1.01 -0.02 2.02
C MET A 80 -0.17 -0.69 3.10
N VAL A 81 1.01 -1.18 2.75
CA VAL A 81 1.88 -1.90 3.70
C VAL A 81 2.73 -0.89 4.43
N LEU A 82 2.59 -0.81 5.76
CA LEU A 82 3.34 0.17 6.56
C LEU A 82 4.63 -0.41 7.14
N LYS A 83 4.71 -1.74 7.24
CA LYS A 83 5.82 -2.47 7.85
C LYS A 83 5.79 -3.91 7.37
N ILE A 84 6.98 -4.48 7.17
CA ILE A 84 7.19 -5.91 6.95
C ILE A 84 8.19 -6.41 7.99
N GLU A 85 7.77 -7.39 8.79
CA GLU A 85 8.55 -8.02 9.85
C GLU A 85 9.14 -6.99 10.82
N GLN A 86 10.48 -6.87 10.92
CA GLN A 86 11.15 -5.91 11.80
C GLN A 86 11.52 -4.59 11.11
N ASP A 87 11.24 -4.43 9.80
CA ASP A 87 11.62 -3.25 9.03
C ASP A 87 10.63 -2.09 9.24
N ASP A 88 10.96 -1.18 10.16
CA ASP A 88 10.18 0.02 10.45
C ASP A 88 10.50 1.21 9.50
N GLN A 89 11.42 1.03 8.56
CA GLN A 89 11.77 1.99 7.50
C GLN A 89 11.48 1.40 6.10
N LEU A 90 10.35 0.69 5.97
CA LEU A 90 9.99 -0.02 4.75
C LEU A 90 10.03 0.88 3.50
N ALA A 91 9.53 2.11 3.59
CA ALA A 91 9.58 3.08 2.50
C ALA A 91 11.04 3.53 2.28
N GLY A 92 11.65 3.07 1.18
CA GLY A 92 13.07 3.32 0.89
C GLY A 92 14.01 2.25 1.44
N GLY A 93 13.49 1.26 2.16
CA GLY A 93 14.27 0.19 2.77
C GLY A 93 14.58 -0.99 1.83
N ASP A 94 15.59 -1.77 2.20
CA ASP A 94 16.03 -2.96 1.44
C ASP A 94 14.91 -4.01 1.29
N THR A 95 13.99 -4.09 2.25
CA THR A 95 12.86 -5.03 2.19
C THR A 95 11.91 -4.71 1.04
N ALA A 96 11.59 -3.42 0.83
CA ALA A 96 10.74 -3.00 -0.30
C ALA A 96 11.44 -3.25 -1.64
N LEU A 97 12.75 -3.00 -1.72
CA LEU A 97 13.53 -3.31 -2.92
C LEU A 97 13.55 -4.81 -3.23
N ARG A 98 13.80 -5.64 -2.23
CA ARG A 98 13.89 -7.09 -2.40
C ARG A 98 12.57 -7.72 -2.82
N LEU A 99 11.44 -7.18 -2.37
CA LEU A 99 10.10 -7.76 -2.58
C LEU A 99 9.31 -7.05 -3.69
N ALA A 100 9.88 -6.07 -4.39
CA ALA A 100 9.17 -5.31 -5.42
C ALA A 100 8.61 -6.27 -6.52
N SER A 101 7.31 -6.20 -6.78
CA SER A 101 6.57 -7.08 -7.71
C SER A 101 6.50 -8.56 -7.34
N HIS A 102 7.04 -8.96 -6.18
CA HIS A 102 6.91 -10.34 -5.72
C HIS A 102 5.48 -10.61 -5.28
N THR A 103 4.99 -11.80 -5.57
CA THR A 103 3.80 -12.34 -4.93
C THR A 103 4.21 -12.99 -3.62
N VAL A 104 3.58 -12.59 -2.51
CA VAL A 104 3.88 -13.15 -1.19
C VAL A 104 2.60 -13.65 -0.53
N GLU A 105 2.75 -14.66 0.33
CA GLU A 105 1.78 -14.98 1.37
C GLU A 105 2.23 -14.29 2.66
N ALA A 106 1.39 -13.39 3.19
CA ALA A 106 1.71 -12.57 4.33
C ALA A 106 0.71 -12.78 5.48
N ASP A 107 1.23 -12.99 6.69
CA ASP A 107 0.46 -12.96 7.93
C ASP A 107 0.66 -11.60 8.61
N GLY A 108 -0.44 -10.95 8.99
CA GLY A 108 -0.37 -9.56 9.44
C GLY A 108 -1.63 -9.03 10.09
N MET A 109 -1.52 -7.79 10.57
CA MET A 109 -2.62 -7.03 11.16
C MET A 109 -3.18 -6.04 10.15
N HIS A 110 -4.41 -6.28 9.72
CA HIS A 110 -5.18 -5.38 8.86
C HIS A 110 -5.89 -4.33 9.70
N TYR A 111 -5.78 -3.09 9.23
CA TYR A 111 -6.50 -1.94 9.77
C TYR A 111 -7.24 -1.23 8.64
N GLN A 112 -8.33 -0.56 8.99
CA GLN A 112 -9.00 0.36 8.08
C GLN A 112 -9.14 1.72 8.76
N ARG A 113 -8.77 2.78 8.04
CA ARG A 113 -8.98 4.18 8.46
C ARG A 113 -9.23 5.02 7.23
N ASP A 114 -10.23 5.90 7.30
CA ASP A 114 -10.58 6.84 6.22
C ASP A 114 -10.80 6.18 4.85
N GLY A 115 -11.30 4.93 4.84
CA GLY A 115 -11.55 4.14 3.63
C GLY A 115 -10.33 3.44 3.04
N ILE A 116 -9.16 3.58 3.66
CA ILE A 116 -7.91 2.95 3.21
C ILE A 116 -7.64 1.71 4.07
N ASN A 117 -7.28 0.61 3.41
CA ASN A 117 -6.78 -0.59 4.08
C ASN A 117 -5.27 -0.46 4.30
N TYR A 118 -4.82 -0.73 5.53
CA TYR A 118 -3.41 -0.75 5.88
C TYR A 118 -3.06 -2.13 6.45
N LEU A 119 -1.87 -2.61 6.15
CA LEU A 119 -1.37 -3.89 6.64
C LEU A 119 -0.02 -3.70 7.34
N ILE A 120 0.07 -4.23 8.56
CA ILE A 120 1.34 -4.50 9.23
C ILE A 120 1.63 -5.97 9.01
N VAL A 121 2.59 -6.28 8.15
CA VAL A 121 2.99 -7.66 7.88
C VAL A 121 3.94 -8.09 9.00
N ASP A 122 3.54 -9.07 9.79
CA ASP A 122 4.38 -9.61 10.87
C ASP A 122 5.33 -10.69 10.35
N GLN A 123 4.90 -11.44 9.33
CA GLN A 123 5.68 -12.49 8.70
C GLN A 123 5.35 -12.62 7.22
N VAL A 124 6.40 -12.74 6.39
CA VAL A 124 6.27 -13.28 5.03
C VAL A 124 6.35 -14.80 5.13
N ILE A 125 5.21 -15.49 4.98
CA ILE A 125 5.11 -16.96 5.06
C ILE A 125 5.82 -17.59 3.87
N SER A 126 5.56 -17.07 2.68
CA SER A 126 6.23 -17.50 1.45
C SER A 126 6.44 -16.32 0.52
N ASP A 127 7.59 -16.33 -0.14
CA ASP A 127 7.91 -15.47 -1.27
C ASP A 127 7.87 -16.34 -2.54
N LEU A 128 6.92 -16.04 -3.43
CA LEU A 128 6.69 -16.78 -4.67
C LEU A 128 7.41 -16.15 -5.86
N ASP A 129 8.26 -15.15 -5.63
CA ASP A 129 8.92 -14.35 -6.67
C ASP A 129 7.90 -13.60 -7.55
N ILE A 130 8.34 -13.05 -8.67
CA ILE A 130 7.49 -12.39 -9.66
C ILE A 130 6.73 -13.46 -10.45
N THR A 131 5.45 -13.65 -10.10
CA THR A 131 4.58 -14.65 -10.76
C THR A 131 3.79 -14.08 -11.94
N ASN A 132 3.52 -12.77 -11.93
CA ASN A 132 2.79 -12.07 -12.99
C ASN A 132 3.74 -11.66 -14.13
N LEU A 133 3.87 -12.53 -15.13
CA LEU A 133 4.79 -12.36 -16.26
C LEU A 133 4.24 -11.48 -17.41
N ASN A 134 3.49 -10.43 -17.07
CA ASN A 134 2.85 -9.51 -18.02
C ASN A 134 3.78 -8.65 -18.91
N HIS A 135 5.11 -8.72 -18.75
CA HIS A 135 6.05 -8.12 -19.72
C HIS A 135 5.90 -8.73 -21.13
N GLU A 136 5.33 -9.93 -21.24
CA GLU A 136 4.98 -10.54 -22.52
C GLU A 136 3.86 -9.77 -23.26
N ASP A 137 2.97 -9.11 -22.52
CA ASP A 137 1.84 -8.34 -23.06
C ASP A 137 2.16 -6.86 -23.23
N TYR A 138 2.86 -6.28 -22.25
CA TYR A 138 3.10 -4.82 -22.18
C TYR A 138 4.53 -4.41 -22.55
N GLY A 139 5.48 -5.35 -22.61
CA GLY A 139 6.89 -5.05 -22.54
C GLY A 139 7.29 -4.42 -21.19
N PRO A 140 8.54 -3.95 -21.05
CA PRO A 140 8.95 -3.19 -19.88
C PRO A 140 8.23 -1.85 -19.79
N VAL A 141 7.79 -1.50 -18.58
CA VAL A 141 7.06 -0.28 -18.27
C VAL A 141 7.83 0.45 -17.16
N PRO A 142 8.51 1.57 -17.47
CA PRO A 142 8.47 2.29 -18.74
C PRO A 142 9.35 1.65 -19.83
N GLY A 143 9.01 1.86 -21.10
CA GLY A 143 9.71 1.25 -22.25
C GLY A 143 11.20 1.62 -22.37
N PHE A 144 11.61 2.75 -21.80
CA PHE A 144 13.02 3.15 -21.73
C PHE A 144 13.84 2.38 -20.68
N ALA A 145 13.21 1.49 -19.91
CA ALA A 145 13.94 0.58 -19.02
C ALA A 145 14.81 -0.42 -19.80
N ILE A 146 14.55 -0.61 -21.11
CA ILE A 146 15.40 -1.41 -22.00
C ILE A 146 16.60 -0.54 -22.42
N PRO A 147 17.85 -0.97 -22.15
CA PRO A 147 19.02 -0.27 -22.66
C PRO A 147 19.00 -0.17 -24.18
N GLU A 148 19.34 0.99 -24.72
CA GLU A 148 19.53 1.13 -26.17
C GLU A 148 20.65 0.19 -26.64
N PRO A 149 20.52 -0.44 -27.83
CA PRO A 149 21.59 -1.21 -28.41
C PRO A 149 22.87 -0.36 -28.51
N LYS A 150 24.01 -0.92 -28.11
CA LYS A 150 25.29 -0.28 -28.38
C LYS A 150 25.54 -0.30 -29.88
N GLU A 151 25.61 0.88 -30.50
CA GLU A 151 26.05 1.07 -31.89
C GLU A 151 27.46 0.52 -32.15
#